data_AF-X1U2H3-F1
#
_entry.id   AF-X1U2H3-F1
#
_cell.length_a   1.000
_cell.length_b   1.000
_cell.length_c   1.000
_cell.angle_alpha   90.00
_cell.angle_beta   90.00
_cell.angle_gamma   90.00
#
_symmetry.space_group_name_H-M   'P 1'
#
loop_
_entity.id
_entity.type
_entity.pdbx_description
1 polymer ?
#
loop_
_entity_poly.entity_id
_entity_poly.type
_entity_poly.pdbx_seq_one_letter_code
_entity_poly.pdbx_strand_id
1 'polypeptide(L)'
;MKSDGVDQAKTQRLFYGWVVVAAAFFVALVSYGVQYSFGIFIDPLTEDFGWSVALVSGAASLFMFSRGALAIFTGWVTDRYGP
;
A
#
# COMPACT_ATOMS: atom_id res chain seq x y z
N MET A 1 4.89 15.46 57.56
CA MET A 1 5.79 16.49 56.97
C MET A 1 6.93 15.73 56.32
N LYS A 2 7.06 15.58 55.00
CA LYS A 2 6.53 16.34 53.86
C LYS A 2 6.71 15.52 52.57
N SER A 3 5.69 15.56 51.72
CA SER A 3 5.60 15.30 50.26
C SER A 3 6.20 14.00 49.72
N ASP A 4 5.38 13.00 49.43
CA ASP A 4 4.51 12.88 48.24
C ASP A 4 5.31 12.40 47.03
N GLY A 5 4.77 11.31 46.46
CA GLY A 5 5.35 10.55 45.39
C GLY A 5 5.90 11.45 44.29
N VAL A 6 7.16 11.21 43.96
CA VAL A 6 7.68 11.56 42.65
C VAL A 6 6.80 10.80 41.67
N ASP A 7 5.78 11.49 41.17
CA ASP A 7 5.00 11.09 40.01
C ASP A 7 6.01 10.81 38.91
N GLN A 8 6.35 9.53 38.80
CA GLN A 8 6.92 8.92 37.63
C GLN A 8 5.84 9.07 36.56
N ALA A 9 5.72 10.28 36.01
CA ALA A 9 5.11 10.53 34.73
C ALA A 9 5.97 9.71 33.75
N LYS A 10 5.60 8.43 33.66
CA LYS A 10 6.13 7.45 32.75
C LYS A 10 5.71 7.98 31.39
N THR A 11 6.51 8.91 30.85
CA THR A 11 6.37 9.44 29.51
C THR A 11 6.23 8.20 28.65
N GLN A 12 4.98 7.91 28.25
CA GLN A 12 4.66 6.80 27.39
C GLN A 12 5.33 7.20 26.09
N ARG A 13 6.61 6.85 25.94
CA ARG A 13 7.36 7.02 24.70
C ARG A 13 6.51 6.28 23.69
N LEU A 14 5.80 7.04 22.86
CA LEU A 14 4.94 6.49 21.81
C LEU A 14 5.75 5.41 21.12
N PHE A 15 5.26 4.18 21.20
CA PHE A 15 5.97 3.04 20.64
C PHE A 15 6.19 3.31 19.16
N TYR A 16 7.45 3.31 18.71
CA TYR A 16 7.80 3.61 17.31
C TYR A 16 7.04 2.70 16.32
N GLY A 17 6.57 1.53 16.77
CA GLY A 17 5.69 0.67 15.98
C GLY A 17 4.42 1.38 15.49
N TRP A 18 3.87 2.37 16.20
CA TRP A 18 2.73 3.14 15.70
C TRP A 18 3.07 3.98 14.46
N VAL A 19 4.32 4.45 14.35
CA VAL A 19 4.79 5.15 13.14
C VAL A 19 4.91 4.16 11.97
N VAL A 20 5.42 2.96 12.23
CA VAL A 20 5.50 1.89 11.22
C VAL A 20 4.12 1.45 10.75
N VAL A 21 3.16 1.29 11.68
CA VAL A 21 1.77 0.95 11.36
C VAL A 21 1.13 2.04 10.51
N ALA A 22 1.29 3.32 10.89
CA ALA A 22 0.77 4.42 10.10
C ALA A 22 1.39 4.45 8.69
N ALA A 23 2.72 4.30 8.58
CA ALA A 23 3.40 4.27 7.29
C ALA A 23 2.92 3.09 6.42
N ALA A 24 2.86 1.88 6.96
CA ALA A 24 2.38 0.70 6.25
C ALA A 24 0.91 0.87 5.81
N PHE A 25 0.07 1.45 6.68
CA PHE A 25 -1.31 1.77 6.36
C PHE A 25 -1.42 2.74 5.19
N PHE A 26 -0.67 3.85 5.20
CA PHE A 26 -0.69 4.82 4.11
C PHE A 26 -0.16 4.23 2.80
N VAL A 27 0.91 3.45 2.85
CA VAL A 27 1.44 2.74 1.67
C VAL A 27 0.37 1.82 1.09
N ALA A 28 -0.29 1.02 1.93
CA ALA A 28 -1.37 0.14 1.49
C ALA A 28 -2.56 0.95 0.95
N LEU A 29 -2.99 1.99 1.67
CA LEU A 29 -4.09 2.87 1.28
C LEU A 29 -3.87 3.47 -0.11
N VAL A 30 -2.69 4.02 -0.37
CA VAL A 30 -2.35 4.61 -1.67
C VAL A 30 -2.29 3.52 -2.74
N SER A 31 -1.63 2.39 -2.46
CA SER A 31 -1.47 1.31 -3.43
C SER A 31 -2.81 0.74 -3.89
N TYR A 32 -3.68 0.39 -2.94
CA TYR A 32 -5.01 -0.13 -3.24
C TYR A 32 -5.96 0.96 -3.73
N GLY A 33 -5.87 2.17 -3.18
CA GLY A 33 -6.69 3.31 -3.58
C GLY A 33 -6.49 3.68 -5.05
N VAL A 34 -5.23 3.72 -5.51
CA VAL A 34 -4.91 3.95 -6.93
C VAL A 34 -5.39 2.78 -7.78
N GLN A 35 -5.19 1.54 -7.33
CA GLN A 35 -5.63 0.36 -8.09
C GLN A 35 -7.15 0.32 -8.33
N TYR A 36 -7.94 0.63 -7.30
CA TYR A 36 -9.41 0.64 -7.42
C TYR A 36 -9.93 1.90 -8.13
N SER A 37 -9.27 3.04 -7.95
CA SER A 37 -9.67 4.30 -8.61
C SER A 37 -9.28 4.36 -10.08
N PHE A 38 -8.37 3.50 -10.55
CA PHE A 38 -7.93 3.45 -11.95
C PHE A 38 -9.09 3.35 -12.94
N GLY A 39 -10.14 2.60 -12.60
CA GLY A 39 -11.33 2.45 -13.45
C GLY A 39 -12.03 3.77 -13.78
N ILE A 40 -11.97 4.77 -12.90
CA ILE A 40 -12.58 6.09 -13.10
C ILE A 40 -11.85 6.87 -14.20
N PHE A 41 -10.55 6.62 -14.38
CA PHE A 41 -9.74 7.31 -15.38
C PHE A 41 -9.84 6.69 -16.77
N ILE A 42 -10.54 5.57 -16.94
CA ILE A 42 -10.63 4.90 -18.25
C ILE A 42 -11.30 5.81 -19.27
N ASP A 43 -12.47 6.36 -18.95
CA ASP A 43 -13.23 7.24 -19.85
C ASP A 43 -12.41 8.47 -20.29
N PRO A 44 -11.86 9.30 -19.37
CA PRO A 44 -11.06 10.46 -19.78
C PRO A 44 -9.76 10.07 -20.49
N LEU A 45 -9.11 8.94 -20.15
CA LEU A 45 -7.94 8.45 -20.89
C LEU A 45 -8.27 8.07 -22.33
N THR A 46 -9.43 7.43 -22.56
CA THR A 46 -9.86 7.08 -23.92
C THR A 46 -10.27 8.31 -24.73
N GLU A 47 -10.84 9.32 -24.09
CA GLU A 47 -11.25 10.58 -24.75
C GLU A 47 -10.05 11.47 -25.09
N ASP A 48 -9.13 11.71 -24.14
CA ASP A 48 -7.98 12.60 -24.33
C ASP A 48 -6.89 12.01 -25.23
N PHE A 49 -6.62 10.69 -25.12
CA PHE A 49 -5.58 10.02 -25.92
C PHE A 49 -6.12 9.33 -27.17
N GLY A 50 -7.45 9.32 -27.36
CA GLY A 50 -8.11 8.62 -28.46
C GLY A 50 -7.95 7.09 -28.41
N TRP A 51 -7.62 6.53 -27.24
CA TRP A 51 -7.39 5.10 -27.06
C TRP A 51 -8.71 4.33 -27.00
N SER A 52 -8.69 3.05 -27.40
CA SER A 52 -9.85 2.18 -27.20
C SER A 52 -9.90 1.65 -25.77
N VAL A 53 -11.11 1.44 -25.24
CA VAL A 53 -11.32 0.83 -23.91
C VAL A 53 -10.64 -0.54 -23.81
N ALA A 54 -10.56 -1.27 -24.92
CA ALA A 54 -9.86 -2.56 -25.02
C ALA A 54 -8.35 -2.44 -24.79
N LEU A 55 -7.72 -1.36 -25.28
CA LEU A 55 -6.29 -1.11 -25.08
C LEU A 55 -5.99 -0.83 -23.60
N VAL A 56 -6.77 0.05 -22.98
CA VAL A 56 -6.62 0.44 -21.56
C VAL A 56 -6.88 -0.75 -20.63
N SER A 57 -7.95 -1.50 -20.90
CA SER A 57 -8.28 -2.73 -20.15
C SER A 57 -7.26 -3.84 -20.38
N GLY A 58 -6.66 -3.91 -21.58
CA GLY A 58 -5.57 -4.82 -21.92
C GLY A 58 -4.31 -4.53 -21.11
N ALA A 59 -3.95 -3.26 -20.93
CA ALA A 59 -2.83 -2.86 -20.07
C ALA A 59 -3.08 -3.23 -18.59
N ALA A 60 -4.29 -3.01 -18.08
CA ALA A 60 -4.68 -3.43 -16.72
C ALA A 60 -4.64 -4.96 -16.54
N SER A 61 -5.06 -5.72 -17.57
CA SER A 61 -4.99 -7.18 -17.58
C SER A 61 -3.54 -7.68 -17.58
N LEU A 62 -2.67 -7.04 -18.38
CA LEU A 62 -1.24 -7.34 -18.39
C LEU A 62 -0.58 -7.02 -17.04
N PHE A 63 -0.99 -5.92 -16.40
CA PHE A 63 -0.57 -5.59 -15.04
C PHE A 63 -1.02 -6.65 -14.03
N MET A 64 -2.26 -7.13 -14.09
CA MET A 64 -2.73 -8.21 -13.21
C MET A 64 -1.96 -9.51 -13.46
N PHE A 65 -1.72 -9.86 -14.72
CA PHE A 65 -0.96 -11.05 -15.09
C PHE A 65 0.49 -10.96 -14.61
N SER A 66 1.16 -9.84 -14.86
CA SER A 66 2.54 -9.61 -14.40
C SER A 66 2.62 -9.59 -12.89
N ARG A 67 1.65 -8.96 -12.20
CA ARG A 67 1.56 -8.98 -10.74
C ARG A 67 1.37 -10.39 -10.20
N GLY A 68 0.55 -11.22 -10.84
CA GLY A 68 0.38 -12.63 -10.47
C GLY A 68 1.62 -13.47 -10.69
N ALA A 69 2.26 -13.33 -11.86
CA ALA A 69 3.51 -14.02 -12.19
C ALA A 69 4.65 -13.62 -11.24
N LEU A 70 4.78 -12.31 -10.99
CA LEU A 70 5.73 -11.78 -10.02
C LEU A 70 5.37 -12.21 -8.60
N ALA A 71 4.10 -12.33 -8.22
CA ALA A 71 3.70 -12.81 -6.90
C ALA A 71 4.14 -14.26 -6.66
N ILE A 72 4.10 -15.13 -7.66
CA ILE A 72 4.66 -16.49 -7.56
C ILE A 72 6.16 -16.43 -7.33
N PHE A 73 6.87 -15.59 -8.10
CA PHE A 73 8.30 -15.43 -7.97
C PHE A 73 8.71 -14.81 -6.63
N THR A 74 8.10 -13.69 -6.24
CA THR A 74 8.36 -13.02 -4.97
C THR A 74 7.89 -13.85 -3.80
N GLY A 75 6.81 -14.63 -3.92
CA GLY A 75 6.37 -15.59 -2.91
C GLY A 75 7.42 -16.68 -2.71
N TRP A 76 7.90 -17.30 -3.80
CA TRP A 76 8.98 -18.28 -3.73
C TRP A 76 10.29 -17.69 -3.18
N VAL A 77 10.63 -16.46 -3.57
CA VAL A 77 11.80 -15.74 -3.03
C VAL A 77 11.58 -15.40 -1.55
N THR A 78 10.39 -14.99 -1.14
CA THR A 78 10.09 -14.72 0.28
C THR A 78 10.18 -16.00 1.10
N ASP A 79 9.57 -17.10 0.64
CA ASP A 79 9.67 -18.42 1.28
C ASP A 79 11.12 -18.94 1.38
N ARG A 80 12.03 -18.44 0.52
CA ARG A 80 13.44 -18.82 0.51
C ARG A 80 14.37 -17.81 1.19
N TYR A 81 13.96 -16.55 1.35
CA TYR A 81 14.81 -15.45 1.78
C TYR A 81 14.20 -14.52 2.86
N GLY A 82 12.99 -14.75 3.39
CA GLY A 82 12.60 -14.04 4.60
C GLY A 82 11.31 -14.49 5.30
N PRO A 83 11.23 -14.35 6.64
CA PRO A 83 12.31 -14.47 7.63
C PRO A 83 13.01 -15.82 7.61
#